data_AF-A0A2A5S5N6-F1
#
_entry.id   AF-A0A2A5S5N6-F1
#
_cell.length_a   1.000
_cell.length_b   1.000
_cell.length_c   1.000
_cell.angle_alpha   90.00
_cell.angle_beta   90.00
_cell.angle_gamma   90.00
#
_symmetry.space_group_name_H-M   'P 1'
#
loop_
_entity.id
_entity.type
_entity.pdbx_description
1 polymer ?
#
loop_
_entity_poly.entity_id
_entity_poly.type
_entity_poly.pdbx_seq_one_letter_code
_entity_poly.pdbx_strand_id
1 'polypeptide(L)'
;MKKKLLMLVFATTLLVGLSACSSKAATESSKSSSSSEKSEVVKKSSKSSEEKKTTESSSAKKTGKANQFDLMIEAAQSQIPQLKKQFGDTYSDMTITRGEGDTIVYTYTYAQDPAVAIDAAALKPTLVKGLKPVIDSTKGIFPDVKIQIIYLKPDKTELVNLMITQEDTNAIG
;
A
#
# COMPACT_ATOMS: atom_id res chain seq x y z
N MET A 1 46.22 -17.95 -25.39
CA MET A 1 47.44 -17.12 -25.16
C MET A 1 47.01 -15.68 -24.84
N LYS A 2 47.86 -14.91 -24.12
CA LYS A 2 47.82 -13.43 -23.96
C LYS A 2 46.55 -12.79 -23.34
N LYS A 3 46.62 -12.61 -22.02
CA LYS A 3 45.82 -11.66 -21.22
C LYS A 3 45.96 -10.22 -21.75
N LYS A 4 44.95 -9.38 -21.58
CA LYS A 4 45.12 -7.99 -21.10
C LYS A 4 43.97 -7.58 -20.17
N LEU A 5 44.30 -7.60 -18.87
CA LEU A 5 43.57 -6.91 -17.82
C LEU A 5 43.77 -5.40 -18.02
N LEU A 6 42.70 -4.60 -18.01
CA LEU A 6 42.80 -3.15 -17.83
C LEU A 6 41.89 -2.74 -16.67
N MET A 7 42.43 -2.82 -15.46
CA MET A 7 41.85 -2.06 -14.34
C MET A 7 42.06 -0.57 -14.62
N LEU A 8 40.98 0.19 -14.57
CA LEU A 8 41.06 1.64 -14.52
C LEU A 8 40.43 2.11 -13.21
N VAL A 9 41.31 2.29 -12.23
CA VAL A 9 41.00 2.91 -10.94
C VAL A 9 40.70 4.38 -11.20
N PHE A 10 39.48 4.84 -10.93
CA PHE A 10 39.22 6.26 -10.68
C PHE A 10 38.98 6.49 -9.19
N ALA A 11 39.71 7.46 -8.65
CA ALA A 11 39.83 7.68 -7.22
C ALA A 11 38.58 8.33 -6.62
N THR A 12 38.38 8.04 -5.33
CA THR A 12 37.44 8.72 -4.45
C THR A 12 37.77 10.20 -4.28
N THR A 13 36.78 11.08 -4.45
CA THR A 13 36.76 12.39 -3.77
C THR A 13 35.40 12.61 -3.13
N LEU A 14 35.42 12.73 -1.80
CA LEU A 14 34.28 13.16 -0.99
C LEU A 14 33.98 14.64 -1.24
N LEU A 15 32.71 14.99 -1.32
CA LEU A 15 32.21 16.32 -0.95
C LEU A 15 31.00 16.16 -0.04
N VAL A 16 31.23 16.35 1.26
CA VAL A 16 30.18 16.52 2.26
C VAL A 16 29.81 18.01 2.28
N GLY A 17 28.52 18.33 2.15
CA GLY A 17 28.04 19.70 2.21
C GLY A 17 26.59 19.76 2.66
N LEU A 18 26.36 20.14 3.92
CA LEU A 18 25.01 20.30 4.49
C LEU A 18 24.37 21.59 3.98
N SER A 19 23.08 21.52 3.66
CA SER A 19 22.19 22.68 3.57
C SER A 19 20.96 22.47 4.45
N ALA A 20 21.18 22.45 5.76
CA ALA A 20 20.10 22.57 6.74
C ALA A 20 19.55 24.00 6.69
N CYS A 21 18.54 24.25 5.84
CA CYS A 21 17.84 25.53 5.82
C CYS A 21 16.89 25.62 7.03
N SER A 22 17.45 25.97 8.18
CA SER A 22 16.68 26.42 9.34
C SER A 22 16.27 27.86 9.12
N SER A 23 15.00 28.09 8.80
CA SER A 23 14.37 29.40 8.98
C SER A 23 14.10 29.61 10.48
N LYS A 24 14.82 30.54 11.10
CA LYS A 24 14.82 30.81 12.54
C LYS A 24 14.06 32.08 12.89
N ALA A 25 13.16 31.97 13.89
CA ALA A 25 12.54 33.05 14.69
C ALA A 25 11.61 34.03 13.92
N ALA A 26 10.65 34.74 14.53
CA ALA A 26 10.21 34.87 15.93
C ALA A 26 8.64 34.89 15.98
N THR A 27 7.86 35.15 17.04
CA THR A 27 8.05 35.73 18.39
C THR A 27 6.98 35.16 19.35
N GLU A 28 7.25 35.03 20.66
CA GLU A 28 6.21 34.90 21.70
C GLU A 28 5.67 36.27 22.14
N SER A 29 4.34 36.44 22.17
CA SER A 29 3.64 37.39 23.08
C SER A 29 2.12 37.19 22.90
N SER A 30 1.36 36.51 23.77
CA SER A 30 1.03 36.77 25.18
C SER A 30 -0.33 37.46 25.40
N LYS A 31 -1.25 36.71 26.01
CA LYS A 31 -2.03 37.10 27.23
C LYS A 31 -3.31 37.98 27.12
N SER A 32 -4.31 37.56 27.91
CA SER A 32 -5.50 38.25 28.45
C SER A 32 -6.57 38.75 27.45
N SER A 33 -7.85 38.46 27.63
CA SER A 33 -8.71 38.83 28.79
C SER A 33 -9.89 37.84 28.97
N SER A 34 -10.19 37.34 30.18
CA SER A 34 -11.35 37.68 31.05
C SER A 34 -12.73 37.79 30.33
N SER A 35 -13.86 37.30 30.86
CA SER A 35 -14.22 37.11 32.28
C SER A 35 -15.42 36.14 32.45
N SER A 36 -15.68 35.81 33.73
CA SER A 36 -16.90 35.34 34.43
C SER A 36 -18.28 35.47 33.71
N GLU A 37 -19.35 34.72 34.03
CA GLU A 37 -19.86 34.37 35.37
C GLU A 37 -20.66 33.05 35.48
N LYS A 38 -20.85 32.65 36.75
CA LYS A 38 -21.70 31.59 37.31
C LYS A 38 -23.19 31.98 37.30
N SER A 39 -24.11 31.04 37.03
CA SER A 39 -25.26 30.74 37.92
C SER A 39 -26.10 29.53 37.48
N GLU A 40 -26.57 28.79 38.48
CA GLU A 40 -27.47 27.63 38.39
C GLU A 40 -28.94 28.09 38.33
N VAL A 41 -29.83 27.34 37.67
CA VAL A 41 -31.21 27.01 38.16
C VAL A 41 -31.61 25.62 37.60
N VAL A 42 -32.49 24.93 38.32
CA VAL A 42 -32.72 23.47 38.29
C VAL A 42 -34.19 23.11 38.01
N LYS A 43 -34.44 21.90 37.47
CA LYS A 43 -35.75 21.23 37.17
C LYS A 43 -36.48 21.79 35.92
N LYS A 44 -37.28 21.01 35.17
CA LYS A 44 -38.06 19.81 35.54
C LYS A 44 -38.21 18.80 34.39
N SER A 45 -38.41 17.52 34.75
CA SER A 45 -38.64 16.36 33.86
C SER A 45 -39.92 16.44 33.01
N SER A 46 -39.84 15.96 31.76
CA SER A 46 -40.92 15.26 31.04
C SER A 46 -40.39 14.39 29.89
N LYS A 47 -40.31 13.09 30.18
CA LYS A 47 -40.69 11.95 29.32
C LYS A 47 -41.48 12.29 28.04
N SER A 48 -40.91 12.05 26.86
CA SER A 48 -41.26 10.89 26.00
C SER A 48 -40.45 10.86 24.69
N SER A 49 -40.24 9.66 24.16
CA SER A 49 -40.00 9.29 22.76
C SER A 49 -39.53 10.37 21.77
N GLU A 50 -38.25 10.31 21.37
CA GLU A 50 -37.93 9.75 20.05
C GLU A 50 -36.47 9.29 20.01
N GLU A 51 -36.28 7.98 20.11
CA GLU A 51 -34.99 7.36 19.84
C GLU A 51 -34.77 7.41 18.31
N LYS A 52 -34.22 8.53 17.85
CA LYS A 52 -33.94 8.78 16.43
C LYS A 52 -32.86 7.82 15.94
N LYS A 53 -33.33 6.64 15.56
CA LYS A 53 -32.57 5.49 15.06
C LYS A 53 -31.65 5.92 13.92
N THR A 54 -30.38 6.19 14.22
CA THR A 54 -29.34 6.59 13.26
C THR A 54 -28.99 5.42 12.34
N THR A 55 -29.87 5.15 11.38
CA THR A 55 -29.81 4.00 10.46
C THR A 55 -29.44 4.42 9.04
N GLU A 56 -28.78 5.57 8.87
CA GLU A 56 -28.29 6.08 7.58
C GLU A 56 -26.84 6.58 7.68
N SER A 57 -25.89 5.65 7.84
CA SER A 57 -24.46 5.92 7.64
C SER A 57 -23.68 4.68 7.15
N SER A 58 -24.38 3.69 6.57
CA SER A 58 -23.78 2.45 6.06
C SER A 58 -23.53 2.50 4.54
N SER A 59 -24.39 3.18 3.77
CA SER A 59 -24.26 3.37 2.32
C SER A 59 -23.11 4.32 1.98
N ALA A 60 -23.16 5.57 2.47
CA ALA A 60 -22.13 6.59 2.22
C ALA A 60 -20.72 6.12 2.64
N LYS A 61 -20.61 5.39 3.75
CA LYS A 61 -19.33 4.85 4.25
C LYS A 61 -18.79 3.72 3.35
N LYS A 62 -19.66 2.91 2.74
CA LYS A 62 -19.27 1.89 1.74
C LYS A 62 -18.80 2.54 0.44
N THR A 63 -19.53 3.52 -0.09
CA THR A 63 -19.12 4.27 -1.30
C THR A 63 -17.77 4.99 -1.08
N GLY A 64 -17.60 5.67 0.06
CA GLY A 64 -16.33 6.32 0.40
C GLY A 64 -15.16 5.35 0.58
N LYS A 65 -15.39 4.12 1.05
CA LYS A 65 -14.36 3.07 1.13
C LYS A 65 -14.03 2.50 -0.26
N ALA A 66 -15.03 2.25 -1.10
CA ALA A 66 -14.83 1.75 -2.47
C ALA A 66 -13.94 2.71 -3.28
N ASN A 67 -14.28 4.00 -3.29
CA ASN A 67 -13.52 5.05 -3.99
C ASN A 67 -12.06 5.15 -3.50
N GLN A 68 -11.82 5.02 -2.19
CA GLN A 68 -10.44 5.00 -1.64
C GLN A 68 -9.64 3.77 -2.09
N PHE A 69 -10.29 2.62 -2.26
CA PHE A 69 -9.62 1.44 -2.79
C PHE A 69 -9.28 1.61 -4.27
N ASP A 70 -10.17 2.23 -5.07
CA ASP A 70 -9.89 2.52 -6.48
C ASP A 70 -8.69 3.48 -6.63
N LEU A 71 -8.62 4.54 -5.80
CA LEU A 71 -7.44 5.43 -5.73
C LEU A 71 -6.15 4.67 -5.33
N MET A 72 -6.25 3.66 -4.47
CA MET A 72 -5.10 2.81 -4.11
C MET A 72 -4.67 1.92 -5.29
N ILE A 73 -5.62 1.40 -6.09
CA ILE A 73 -5.33 0.65 -7.32
C ILE A 73 -4.66 1.56 -8.36
N GLU A 74 -5.18 2.77 -8.59
CA GLU A 74 -4.57 3.77 -9.49
C GLU A 74 -3.14 4.14 -9.04
N ALA A 75 -2.94 4.37 -7.75
CA ALA A 75 -1.63 4.64 -7.18
C ALA A 75 -0.66 3.46 -7.35
N ALA A 76 -1.14 2.21 -7.22
CA ALA A 76 -0.35 1.02 -7.49
C ALA A 76 -0.01 0.87 -8.99
N GLN A 77 -0.99 1.09 -9.88
CA GLN A 77 -0.80 1.08 -11.34
C GLN A 77 0.27 2.09 -11.79
N SER A 78 0.33 3.26 -11.15
CA SER A 78 1.35 4.29 -11.45
C SER A 78 2.80 3.81 -11.25
N GLN A 79 3.01 2.73 -10.48
CA GLN A 79 4.33 2.15 -10.21
C GLN A 79 4.77 1.13 -11.28
N ILE A 80 3.84 0.61 -12.10
CA ILE A 80 4.12 -0.40 -13.14
C ILE A 80 5.28 0.02 -14.06
N PRO A 81 5.41 1.27 -14.56
CA PRO A 81 6.53 1.67 -15.41
C PRO A 81 7.90 1.60 -14.72
N GLN A 82 7.97 1.74 -13.40
CA GLN A 82 9.22 1.55 -12.65
C GLN A 82 9.48 0.07 -12.38
N LEU A 83 8.44 -0.70 -12.03
CA LEU A 83 8.55 -2.16 -11.85
C LEU A 83 9.02 -2.84 -13.15
N LYS A 84 8.44 -2.49 -14.31
CA LYS A 84 8.88 -3.00 -15.62
C LYS A 84 10.37 -2.70 -15.89
N LYS A 85 10.89 -1.53 -15.49
CA LYS A 85 12.33 -1.23 -15.59
C LYS A 85 13.19 -2.06 -14.63
N GLN A 86 12.70 -2.35 -13.43
CA GLN A 86 13.42 -3.19 -12.44
C GLN A 86 13.49 -4.65 -12.85
N PHE A 87 12.44 -5.18 -13.48
CA PHE A 87 12.39 -6.56 -13.98
C PHE A 87 12.97 -6.73 -15.40
N GLY A 88 13.25 -5.62 -16.11
CA GLY A 88 13.74 -5.64 -17.48
C GLY A 88 12.85 -6.48 -18.40
N ASP A 89 13.47 -7.27 -19.28
CA ASP A 89 12.77 -8.10 -20.25
C ASP A 89 12.20 -9.42 -19.69
N THR A 90 12.11 -9.58 -18.35
CA THR A 90 11.55 -10.79 -17.73
C THR A 90 10.05 -10.95 -18.04
N TYR A 91 9.31 -9.84 -18.02
CA TYR A 91 7.87 -9.80 -18.21
C TYR A 91 7.51 -8.96 -19.45
N SER A 92 6.76 -9.56 -20.38
CA SER A 92 6.18 -8.82 -21.51
C SER A 92 5.10 -7.85 -21.05
N ASP A 93 4.36 -8.22 -19.99
CA ASP A 93 3.35 -7.37 -19.41
C ASP A 93 3.21 -7.54 -17.90
N MET A 94 2.76 -6.46 -17.26
CA MET A 94 2.49 -6.37 -15.83
C MET A 94 1.27 -5.48 -15.65
N THR A 95 0.22 -5.98 -15.01
CA THR A 95 -0.99 -5.22 -14.71
C THR A 95 -1.37 -5.34 -13.23
N ILE A 96 -2.05 -4.30 -12.73
CA ILE A 96 -2.59 -4.27 -11.38
C ILE A 96 -4.05 -3.84 -11.53
N THR A 97 -5.00 -4.64 -11.03
CA THR A 97 -6.44 -4.38 -11.16
C THR A 97 -7.17 -4.61 -9.85
N ARG A 98 -8.40 -4.09 -9.78
CA ARG A 98 -9.34 -4.40 -8.71
C ARG A 98 -9.94 -5.79 -8.93
N GLY A 99 -9.85 -6.65 -7.92
CA GLY A 99 -10.61 -7.90 -7.80
C GLY A 99 -11.87 -7.73 -6.94
N GLU A 100 -12.46 -8.85 -6.54
CA GLU A 100 -13.65 -8.85 -5.69
C GLU A 100 -13.37 -8.26 -4.28
N GLY A 101 -14.28 -7.42 -3.78
CA GLY A 101 -14.15 -6.79 -2.47
C GLY A 101 -12.95 -5.84 -2.38
N ASP A 102 -12.08 -6.09 -1.40
CA ASP A 102 -10.81 -5.37 -1.16
C ASP A 102 -9.61 -6.19 -1.70
N THR A 103 -9.75 -6.86 -2.84
CA THR A 103 -8.68 -7.66 -3.46
C THR A 103 -7.91 -6.85 -4.51
N ILE A 104 -6.58 -6.80 -4.39
CA ILE A 104 -5.67 -6.27 -5.40
C ILE A 104 -5.14 -7.44 -6.24
N VAL A 105 -5.34 -7.41 -7.55
CA VAL A 105 -4.87 -8.46 -8.46
C VAL A 105 -3.64 -7.97 -9.22
N TYR A 106 -2.51 -8.65 -9.04
CA TYR A 106 -1.27 -8.43 -9.79
C TYR A 106 -1.10 -9.54 -10.82
N THR A 107 -1.06 -9.20 -12.10
CA THR A 107 -0.84 -10.17 -13.19
C THR A 107 0.49 -9.89 -13.87
N TYR A 108 1.34 -10.91 -13.95
CA TYR A 108 2.65 -10.88 -14.59
C TYR A 108 2.65 -11.84 -15.79
N THR A 109 2.82 -11.33 -17.01
CA THR A 109 3.00 -12.17 -18.20
C THR A 109 4.48 -12.26 -18.51
N TYR A 110 5.06 -13.46 -18.50
CA TYR A 110 6.46 -13.64 -18.89
C TYR A 110 6.70 -13.23 -20.35
N ALA A 111 7.91 -12.76 -20.67
CA ALA A 111 8.29 -12.45 -22.05
C ALA A 111 8.56 -13.69 -22.91
N GLN A 112 8.98 -14.79 -22.27
CA GLN A 112 9.21 -16.10 -22.87
C GLN A 112 8.62 -17.18 -21.97
N ASP A 113 8.36 -18.39 -22.49
CA ASP A 113 7.99 -19.52 -21.64
C ASP A 113 9.17 -19.84 -20.70
N PRO A 114 8.98 -19.86 -19.36
CA PRO A 114 10.05 -20.20 -18.43
C PRO A 114 10.56 -21.65 -18.58
N ALA A 115 9.85 -22.51 -19.34
CA ALA A 115 10.20 -23.91 -19.61
C ALA A 115 10.35 -24.80 -18.36
N VAL A 116 9.93 -24.31 -17.20
CA VAL A 116 9.90 -25.00 -15.91
C VAL A 116 8.54 -24.81 -15.26
N ALA A 117 8.08 -25.82 -14.53
CA ALA A 117 6.94 -25.67 -13.64
C ALA A 117 7.34 -24.77 -12.46
N ILE A 118 6.49 -23.79 -12.11
CA ILE A 118 6.71 -22.95 -10.93
C ILE A 118 6.02 -23.64 -9.75
N ASP A 119 6.78 -24.00 -8.73
CA ASP A 119 6.23 -24.51 -7.47
C ASP A 119 5.57 -23.36 -6.69
N ALA A 120 4.25 -23.27 -6.81
CA ALA A 120 3.45 -22.27 -6.11
C ALA A 120 3.51 -22.41 -4.57
N ALA A 121 3.71 -23.62 -4.04
CA ALA A 121 3.83 -23.85 -2.61
C ALA A 121 5.18 -23.39 -2.06
N ALA A 122 6.28 -23.61 -2.79
CA ALA A 122 7.60 -23.07 -2.46
C ALA A 122 7.68 -21.54 -2.68
N LEU A 123 6.95 -21.00 -3.66
CA LEU A 123 6.90 -19.57 -3.94
C LEU A 123 6.10 -18.79 -2.88
N LYS A 124 4.98 -19.35 -2.38
CA LYS A 124 4.06 -18.63 -1.48
C LYS A 124 4.77 -18.00 -0.26
N PRO A 125 5.64 -18.68 0.53
CA PRO A 125 6.34 -18.06 1.65
C PRO A 125 7.16 -16.81 1.28
N THR A 126 7.76 -16.79 0.09
CA THR A 126 8.53 -15.64 -0.42
C THR A 126 7.60 -14.47 -0.73
N LEU A 127 6.45 -14.74 -1.36
CA LEU A 127 5.43 -13.72 -1.62
C LEU A 127 4.82 -13.17 -0.33
N VAL A 128 4.46 -14.04 0.62
CA VAL A 128 3.95 -13.64 1.94
C VAL A 128 4.95 -12.69 2.64
N LYS A 129 6.24 -13.05 2.66
CA LYS A 129 7.29 -12.22 3.27
C LYS A 129 7.47 -10.88 2.56
N GLY A 130 7.43 -10.86 1.23
CA GLY A 130 7.56 -9.63 0.43
C GLY A 130 6.35 -8.70 0.52
N LEU A 131 5.14 -9.26 0.68
CA LEU A 131 3.88 -8.52 0.68
C LEU A 131 3.36 -8.16 2.08
N LYS A 132 3.92 -8.75 3.14
CA LYS A 132 3.59 -8.41 4.54
C LYS A 132 3.59 -6.88 4.81
N PRO A 133 4.58 -6.09 4.38
CA PRO A 133 4.55 -4.63 4.59
C PRO A 133 3.38 -3.92 3.89
N VAL A 134 2.94 -4.43 2.73
CA VAL A 134 1.80 -3.88 1.97
C VAL A 134 0.50 -4.17 2.71
N ILE A 135 0.28 -5.42 3.10
CA ILE A 135 -0.93 -5.83 3.85
C ILE A 135 -0.96 -5.14 5.24
N ASP A 136 0.16 -5.08 5.96
CA ASP A 136 0.26 -4.41 7.26
C ASP A 136 0.00 -2.90 7.20
N SER A 137 0.41 -2.22 6.11
CA SER A 137 0.15 -0.78 5.94
C SER A 137 -1.29 -0.48 5.53
N THR A 138 -1.96 -1.41 4.86
CA THR A 138 -3.33 -1.21 4.32
C THR A 138 -4.44 -1.69 5.26
N LYS A 139 -4.19 -2.65 6.17
CA LYS A 139 -5.21 -3.23 7.07
C LYS A 139 -5.98 -2.24 7.96
N GLY A 140 -5.39 -1.07 8.25
CA GLY A 140 -6.08 -0.01 9.00
C GLY A 140 -7.23 0.66 8.24
N ILE A 141 -7.25 0.52 6.91
CA ILE A 141 -8.26 1.10 5.99
C ILE A 141 -9.08 -0.03 5.36
N PHE A 142 -8.41 -1.12 4.99
CA PHE A 142 -8.95 -2.31 4.33
C PHE A 142 -8.62 -3.55 5.17
N PRO A 143 -9.37 -3.82 6.27
CA PRO A 143 -9.05 -4.92 7.19
C PRO A 143 -9.09 -6.30 6.54
N ASP A 144 -9.93 -6.47 5.51
CA ASP A 144 -10.10 -7.72 4.76
C ASP A 144 -9.30 -7.72 3.44
N VAL A 145 -8.25 -6.89 3.35
CA VAL A 145 -7.42 -6.76 2.14
C VAL A 145 -6.78 -8.07 1.73
N LYS A 146 -6.79 -8.35 0.43
CA LYS A 146 -6.16 -9.53 -0.17
C LYS A 146 -5.30 -9.12 -1.35
N ILE A 147 -4.23 -9.86 -1.59
CA ILE A 147 -3.39 -9.69 -2.76
C ILE A 147 -3.38 -11.01 -3.54
N GLN A 148 -3.91 -10.97 -4.76
CA GLN A 148 -3.86 -12.09 -5.70
C GLN A 148 -2.68 -11.89 -6.65
N ILE A 149 -1.84 -12.91 -6.82
CA ILE A 149 -0.69 -12.90 -7.71
C ILE A 149 -0.90 -13.97 -8.76
N ILE A 150 -0.92 -13.54 -10.03
CA ILE A 150 -1.11 -14.39 -11.19
C ILE A 150 0.14 -14.31 -12.07
N TYR A 151 0.76 -15.46 -12.34
CA TYR A 151 1.84 -15.58 -13.33
C TYR A 151 1.33 -16.30 -14.57
N LEU A 152 1.55 -15.71 -15.74
CA LEU A 152 1.11 -16.21 -17.03
C LEU A 152 2.29 -16.47 -17.98
N LYS A 153 2.18 -17.50 -18.80
CA LYS A 153 3.00 -17.69 -20.01
C LYS A 153 2.72 -16.59 -21.05
N PRO A 154 3.58 -16.44 -22.09
CA PRO A 154 3.32 -15.52 -23.20
C PRO A 154 1.98 -15.74 -23.91
N ASP A 155 1.53 -17.00 -23.99
CA ASP A 155 0.23 -17.42 -24.57
C ASP A 155 -0.97 -17.19 -23.63
N LYS A 156 -0.75 -16.56 -22.47
CA LYS A 156 -1.71 -16.32 -21.38
C LYS A 156 -2.18 -17.56 -20.62
N THR A 157 -1.56 -18.72 -20.81
CA THR A 157 -1.76 -19.89 -19.93
C THR A 157 -1.30 -19.57 -18.50
N GLU A 158 -2.13 -19.92 -17.51
CA GLU A 158 -1.81 -19.72 -16.10
C GLU A 158 -0.71 -20.70 -15.63
N LEU A 159 0.31 -20.15 -14.94
CA LEU A 159 1.37 -20.92 -14.28
C LEU A 159 1.17 -21.00 -12.77
N VAL A 160 0.72 -19.89 -12.17
CA VAL A 160 0.51 -19.74 -10.73
C VAL A 160 -0.62 -18.75 -10.52
N ASN A 161 -1.50 -19.05 -9.58
CA ASN A 161 -2.53 -18.14 -9.09
C ASN A 161 -2.63 -18.32 -7.57
N LEU A 162 -2.14 -17.33 -6.83
CA LEU A 162 -1.99 -17.38 -5.37
C LEU A 162 -2.72 -16.21 -4.72
N MET A 163 -3.57 -16.53 -3.75
CA MET A 163 -4.14 -15.54 -2.84
C MET A 163 -3.26 -15.43 -1.58
N ILE A 164 -2.88 -14.20 -1.23
CA ILE A 164 -2.19 -13.83 0.00
C ILE A 164 -3.13 -12.96 0.83
N THR A 165 -3.32 -13.36 2.09
CA THR A 165 -4.23 -12.75 3.05
C THR A 165 -3.48 -12.21 4.27
N GLN A 166 -4.18 -11.46 5.13
CA GLN A 166 -3.61 -11.07 6.42
C GLN A 166 -3.24 -12.28 7.29
N GLU A 167 -4.03 -13.37 7.26
CA GLU A 167 -3.74 -14.61 7.99
C GLU A 167 -2.39 -15.21 7.58
N ASP A 168 -2.13 -15.30 6.27
CA ASP A 168 -0.84 -15.77 5.75
C ASP A 168 0.33 -14.93 6.28
N THR A 169 0.17 -13.60 6.29
CA THR A 169 1.23 -12.68 6.76
C THR A 169 1.41 -12.68 8.28
N ASN A 170 0.37 -13.02 9.05
CA ASN A 170 0.45 -13.17 10.50
C ASN A 170 1.18 -14.47 10.89
N ALA A 171 1.10 -15.52 10.06
CA ALA A 171 1.69 -16.83 10.34
C ALA A 171 3.24 -16.85 10.28
N ILE A 172 3.87 -15.82 9.69
CA ILE A 172 5.33 -15.68 9.56
C ILE A 172 5.94 -14.67 10.56
N GLY A 173 5.31 -14.52 11.74
CA GLY A 173 5.60 -13.51 12.76
C GLY A 173 7.04 -13.45 13.26
#